data_AF-A0A8J2PXN6-F1
#
_entry.id   AF-A0A8J2PXN6-F1
#
_cell.length_a   1.000
_cell.length_b   1.000
_cell.length_c   1.000
_cell.angle_alpha   90.00
_cell.angle_beta   90.00
_cell.angle_gamma   90.00
#
_symmetry.space_group_name_H-M   'P 1'
#
loop_
_entity.id
_entity.type
_entity.pdbx_description
1 polymer ?
#
loop_
_entity_poly.entity_id
_entity_poly.type
_entity_poly.pdbx_seq_one_letter_code
_entity_poly.pdbx_strand_id
1 'polypeptide(L)'
;MWIFVNCYCCVKIGTGWKQESKLYTCSRTVIKPNCDFKGSRIRKDYFCRLTDRRGSLRNFEHSKMFVIGVSGVTCGGKTTLSQLLQRSFPWCRVIYQDSYFFDDDDPRHVRLEEVDHVNYEILSALNMEQMEKDVVTTLQEDQPILGTNGDGYDAPNFETSGKELLDNVQDIGFDTSKYRKVPILLLEGFTIFGSELLFDKCDARFFLTLTKQECYERRSKRTTYIPPDTPGYFEKCIWPEFTAHYESCIANNPGIQVFNGTTPLESVWKESVEMIAADMEKKFPQLIL
;
A
#
# COMPACT_ATOMS: atom_id res chain seq x y z
N MET A 1 -14.25 -17.20 -8.36
CA MET A 1 -15.42 -17.45 -7.49
C MET A 1 -16.14 -16.13 -7.26
N TRP A 2 -17.45 -16.07 -7.54
CA TRP A 2 -18.27 -14.85 -7.39
C TRP A 2 -18.42 -14.50 -5.91
N ILE A 3 -17.91 -13.35 -5.46
CA ILE A 3 -18.18 -12.86 -4.11
C ILE A 3 -19.48 -12.07 -4.18
N PHE A 4 -20.56 -12.65 -3.67
CA PHE A 4 -21.82 -11.93 -3.47
C PHE A 4 -21.63 -10.96 -2.31
N VAL A 5 -21.63 -9.67 -2.60
CA VAL A 5 -21.65 -8.64 -1.59
C VAL A 5 -23.11 -8.23 -1.36
N ASN A 6 -23.58 -8.37 -0.12
CA ASN A 6 -24.87 -7.82 0.30
C ASN A 6 -24.65 -6.41 0.86
N CYS A 7 -25.08 -5.35 0.17
CA CYS A 7 -25.17 -4.02 0.81
C CYS A 7 -26.46 -3.95 1.65
N TYR A 8 -26.37 -3.31 2.82
CA TYR A 8 -27.49 -3.10 3.75
C TYR A 8 -27.71 -1.62 4.00
N CYS A 9 -28.96 -1.21 4.18
CA CYS A 9 -29.30 0.11 4.71
C CYS A 9 -29.37 0.04 6.23
N CYS A 10 -28.62 0.89 6.93
CA CYS A 10 -28.72 1.03 8.39
C CYS A 10 -29.14 2.45 8.76
N VAL A 11 -30.03 2.56 9.74
CA VAL A 11 -30.45 3.84 10.31
C VAL A 11 -29.95 3.93 11.76
N LYS A 12 -29.39 5.07 12.13
CA LYS A 12 -28.96 5.35 13.50
C LYS A 12 -30.18 5.65 14.36
N ILE A 13 -30.38 4.89 15.43
CA ILE A 13 -31.48 5.08 16.38
C ILE A 13 -30.85 5.15 17.78
N GLY A 14 -30.76 6.37 18.33
CA GLY A 14 -30.04 6.62 19.58
C GLY A 14 -28.52 6.39 19.44
N THR A 15 -27.92 5.65 20.39
CA THR A 15 -26.51 5.23 20.32
C THR A 15 -26.29 3.93 19.53
N GLY A 16 -27.36 3.26 19.10
CA GLY A 16 -27.32 2.00 18.36
C GLY A 16 -27.63 2.14 16.88
N TRP A 17 -27.25 1.11 16.11
CA TRP A 17 -27.54 1.02 14.67
C TRP A 17 -28.51 -0.13 14.41
N LYS A 18 -29.60 0.14 13.67
CA LYS A 18 -30.57 -0.89 13.28
C LYS A 18 -30.55 -1.07 11.77
N GLN A 19 -30.44 -2.33 11.34
CA GLN A 19 -30.53 -2.72 9.92
C GLN A 19 -32.00 -2.64 9.49
N GLU A 20 -32.31 -1.87 8.45
CA GLU A 20 -33.70 -1.70 7.97
C GLU A 20 -34.03 -2.64 6.80
N SER A 21 -33.10 -2.86 5.86
CA SER A 21 -33.37 -3.71 4.69
C SER A 21 -32.10 -4.12 3.92
N LYS A 22 -32.20 -5.26 3.22
CA LYS A 22 -31.18 -5.79 2.29
C LYS A 22 -31.39 -5.11 0.94
N LEU A 23 -30.41 -4.34 0.46
CA LEU A 23 -30.59 -3.47 -0.70
C LEU A 23 -30.33 -4.21 -2.02
N TYR A 24 -29.23 -4.98 -2.16
CA TYR A 24 -28.87 -5.64 -3.42
C TYR A 24 -27.93 -6.85 -3.24
N THR A 25 -27.95 -7.78 -4.20
CA THR A 25 -26.85 -8.72 -4.51
C THR A 25 -26.03 -8.17 -5.66
N CYS A 26 -24.82 -7.68 -5.39
CA CYS A 26 -23.95 -7.13 -6.44
C CYS A 26 -22.99 -8.21 -6.98
N SER A 27 -22.97 -8.39 -8.30
CA SER A 27 -21.96 -9.18 -9.01
C SER A 27 -20.94 -8.23 -9.66
N ARG A 28 -19.76 -8.12 -9.05
CA ARG A 28 -18.59 -7.29 -9.42
C ARG A 28 -18.75 -5.76 -9.28
N THR A 29 -17.77 -5.21 -8.54
CA THR A 29 -17.06 -3.93 -8.69
C THR A 29 -17.90 -2.71 -9.09
N VAL A 30 -17.88 -1.67 -8.24
CA VAL A 30 -18.54 -0.35 -8.34
C VAL A 30 -19.87 -0.26 -7.57
N ILE A 31 -19.77 0.25 -6.34
CA ILE A 31 -20.91 0.91 -5.68
C ILE A 31 -20.94 2.33 -6.26
N LYS A 32 -21.93 2.64 -7.09
CA LYS A 32 -22.19 4.03 -7.51
C LYS A 32 -22.67 4.82 -6.29
N PRO A 33 -22.07 5.98 -5.93
CA PRO A 33 -22.51 6.76 -4.77
C PRO A 33 -23.87 7.46 -4.97
N ASN A 34 -24.30 7.65 -6.21
CA ASN A 34 -25.52 8.41 -6.52
C ASN A 34 -26.70 7.48 -6.78
N CYS A 35 -27.29 6.95 -5.70
CA CYS A 35 -28.68 6.53 -5.72
C CYS A 35 -29.53 7.72 -5.26
N ASP A 36 -30.01 8.49 -6.23
CA ASP A 36 -30.81 9.70 -6.04
C ASP A 36 -32.21 9.33 -5.51
N PHE A 37 -32.38 9.29 -4.19
CA PHE A 37 -33.69 9.11 -3.56
C PHE A 37 -34.44 10.44 -3.61
N LYS A 38 -35.26 10.62 -4.66
CA LYS A 38 -36.26 11.69 -4.70
C LYS A 38 -37.25 11.53 -3.55
N GLY A 39 -37.10 12.37 -2.52
CA GLY A 39 -38.11 12.61 -1.50
C GLY A 39 -37.79 12.02 -0.12
N SER A 40 -36.97 12.71 0.67
CA SER A 40 -37.20 12.89 2.12
C SER A 40 -36.11 13.80 2.72
N ARG A 41 -36.52 14.80 3.49
CA ARG A 41 -35.65 15.75 4.22
C ARG A 41 -34.97 15.08 5.44
N ILE A 42 -34.17 14.04 5.22
CA ILE A 42 -33.36 13.44 6.29
C ILE A 42 -31.98 13.17 5.71
N ARG A 43 -30.94 13.80 6.29
CA ARG A 43 -29.53 13.40 6.04
C ARG A 43 -29.39 11.95 6.52
N LYS A 44 -29.46 10.99 5.59
CA LYS A 44 -29.16 9.59 5.85
C LYS A 44 -27.72 9.35 5.40
N ASP A 45 -26.81 9.18 6.34
CA ASP A 45 -25.45 8.74 6.05
C ASP A 45 -25.53 7.28 5.58
N TYR A 46 -25.34 7.04 4.29
CA TYR A 46 -25.35 5.70 3.70
C TYR A 46 -23.97 5.07 3.86
N PHE A 47 -23.90 3.89 4.48
CA PHE A 47 -22.70 3.06 4.55
C PHE A 47 -22.96 1.72 3.87
N CYS A 48 -22.22 1.36 2.82
CA CYS A 48 -22.24 -0.03 2.35
C CYS A 48 -21.30 -0.87 3.23
N ARG A 49 -21.85 -1.97 3.78
CA ARG A 49 -21.07 -2.96 4.54
C ARG A 49 -20.71 -4.11 3.59
N LEU A 50 -19.42 -4.36 3.41
CA LEU A 50 -18.93 -5.58 2.78
C LEU A 50 -18.75 -6.65 3.87
N THR A 51 -19.30 -7.85 3.66
CA THR A 51 -18.98 -9.02 4.49
C THR A 51 -17.72 -9.67 3.95
N ASP A 52 -16.70 -9.89 4.79
CA ASP A 52 -15.53 -10.66 4.40
C ASP A 52 -15.86 -12.16 4.22
N ARG A 53 -14.89 -12.97 3.76
CA ARG A 53 -15.08 -14.43 3.56
C ARG A 53 -15.47 -15.18 4.84
N ARG A 54 -15.34 -14.56 6.02
CA ARG A 54 -15.64 -15.10 7.35
C ARG A 54 -16.96 -14.56 7.93
N GLY A 55 -17.69 -13.71 7.20
CA GLY A 55 -18.99 -13.18 7.62
C GLY A 55 -18.92 -12.08 8.68
N SER A 56 -17.73 -11.49 8.92
CA SER A 56 -17.58 -10.39 9.88
C SER A 56 -18.08 -9.06 9.29
N LEU A 57 -18.86 -8.31 10.09
CA LEU A 57 -19.37 -6.99 9.73
C LEU A 57 -18.27 -5.93 9.92
N ARG A 58 -17.71 -5.40 8.84
CA ARG A 58 -16.79 -4.25 8.90
C ARG A 58 -17.52 -2.95 8.50
N ASN A 59 -17.40 -1.91 9.32
CA ASN A 59 -17.79 -0.55 8.92
C ASN A 59 -16.67 0.01 8.03
N PHE A 60 -16.95 0.23 6.75
CA PHE A 60 -16.05 0.97 5.87
C PHE A 60 -16.30 2.47 6.06
N GLU A 61 -15.57 3.10 6.99
CA GLU A 61 -15.37 4.54 6.90
C GLU A 61 -14.48 4.81 5.70
N HIS A 62 -14.93 5.66 4.79
CA HIS A 62 -14.09 6.13 3.70
C HIS A 62 -12.93 6.93 4.30
N SER A 63 -11.72 6.39 4.17
CA SER A 63 -10.50 7.09 4.57
C SER A 63 -10.44 8.46 3.89
N LYS A 64 -10.06 9.49 4.66
CA LYS A 64 -9.84 10.85 4.15
C LYS A 64 -8.59 10.95 3.27
N MET A 65 -7.73 9.93 3.30
CA MET A 65 -6.51 9.84 2.50
C MET A 65 -6.64 8.79 1.40
N PHE A 66 -5.94 9.01 0.29
CA PHE A 66 -5.65 7.99 -0.72
C PHE A 66 -4.40 7.21 -0.28
N VAL A 67 -4.50 5.89 -0.17
CA VAL A 67 -3.41 5.04 0.33
C VAL A 67 -2.80 4.24 -0.80
N ILE A 68 -1.49 4.36 -1.00
CA ILE A 68 -0.73 3.62 -2.00
C ILE A 68 0.13 2.60 -1.27
N GLY A 69 0.04 1.32 -1.64
CA GLY A 69 0.99 0.30 -1.19
C GLY A 69 1.98 -0.05 -2.30
N VAL A 70 3.28 0.03 -1.99
CA VAL A 70 4.38 -0.43 -2.85
C VAL A 70 5.08 -1.57 -2.14
N SER A 71 4.88 -2.78 -2.65
CA SER A 71 5.50 -4.01 -2.14
C SER A 71 6.35 -4.69 -3.20
N GLY A 72 7.02 -5.78 -2.84
CA GLY A 72 7.82 -6.53 -3.80
C GLY A 72 9.07 -7.18 -3.22
N VAL A 73 9.70 -7.96 -4.09
CA VAL A 73 10.95 -8.67 -3.79
C VAL A 73 12.04 -7.72 -3.29
N THR A 74 12.94 -8.21 -2.44
CA THR A 74 14.16 -7.48 -2.07
C THR A 74 14.92 -7.06 -3.33
N CYS A 75 15.50 -5.85 -3.32
CA CYS A 75 16.22 -5.27 -4.45
C CYS A 75 15.39 -5.15 -5.76
N GLY A 76 14.05 -5.20 -5.67
CA GLY A 76 13.14 -5.09 -6.80
C GLY A 76 12.92 -3.67 -7.34
N GLY A 77 13.35 -2.63 -6.61
CA GLY A 77 13.15 -1.22 -6.99
C GLY A 77 12.00 -0.51 -6.26
N LYS A 78 11.51 -1.06 -5.13
CA LYS A 78 10.41 -0.50 -4.33
C LYS A 78 10.65 0.95 -3.89
N THR A 79 11.77 1.21 -3.21
CA THR A 79 12.14 2.53 -2.73
C THR A 79 12.30 3.52 -3.88
N THR A 80 12.89 3.09 -5.01
CA THR A 80 13.00 3.93 -6.22
C THR A 80 11.64 4.29 -6.80
N LEU A 81 10.71 3.33 -6.91
CA LEU A 81 9.35 3.62 -7.35
C LEU A 81 8.64 4.58 -6.37
N SER A 82 8.82 4.38 -5.06
CA SER A 82 8.23 5.24 -4.04
C SER A 82 8.74 6.68 -4.10
N GLN A 83 10.04 6.86 -4.35
CA GLN A 83 10.64 8.18 -4.57
C GLN A 83 10.13 8.84 -5.87
N LEU A 84 9.96 8.09 -6.95
CA LEU A 84 9.36 8.59 -8.20
C LEU A 84 7.89 8.97 -8.00
N LEU A 85 7.14 8.20 -7.21
CA LEU A 85 5.78 8.55 -6.81
C LEU A 85 5.75 9.80 -5.93
N GLN A 86 6.72 10.00 -5.01
CA GLN A 86 6.88 11.25 -4.27
C GLN A 86 7.19 12.43 -5.21
N ARG A 87 7.98 12.23 -6.27
CA ARG A 87 8.21 13.29 -7.28
C ARG A 87 6.92 13.68 -8.00
N SER A 88 6.05 12.72 -8.32
CA SER A 88 4.72 13.00 -8.88
C SER A 88 3.73 13.55 -7.85
N PHE A 89 3.83 13.16 -6.59
CA PHE A 89 2.95 13.58 -5.51
C PHE A 89 3.76 14.10 -4.32
N PRO A 90 4.37 15.30 -4.41
CA PRO A 90 5.30 15.79 -3.38
C PRO A 90 4.67 16.01 -2.00
N TRP A 91 3.35 15.93 -1.89
CA TRP A 91 2.65 16.06 -0.60
C TRP A 91 2.29 14.71 0.03
N CYS A 92 2.67 13.59 -0.59
CA CYS A 92 2.44 12.28 0.03
C CYS A 92 3.41 12.05 1.19
N ARG A 93 2.88 11.49 2.28
CA ARG A 93 3.69 10.95 3.39
C ARG A 93 4.06 9.52 3.08
N VAL A 94 5.26 9.11 3.50
CA VAL A 94 5.71 7.72 3.37
C VAL A 94 5.88 7.09 4.74
N ILE A 95 5.44 5.84 4.88
CA ILE A 95 5.77 4.95 6.00
C ILE A 95 6.53 3.75 5.41
N TYR A 96 7.76 3.56 5.88
CA TYR A 96 8.66 2.49 5.46
C TYR A 96 8.57 1.31 6.44
N GLN A 97 8.24 0.12 5.94
CA GLN A 97 8.19 -1.11 6.73
C GLN A 97 9.53 -1.44 7.39
N ASP A 98 10.64 -1.14 6.71
CA ASP A 98 11.99 -1.41 7.22
C ASP A 98 12.32 -0.59 8.50
N SER A 99 11.57 0.48 8.79
CA SER A 99 11.68 1.22 10.06
C SER A 99 11.10 0.48 11.28
N TYR A 100 10.47 -0.67 11.05
CA TYR A 100 9.79 -1.45 12.09
C TYR A 100 10.47 -2.79 12.39
N PHE A 101 11.69 -3.04 11.91
CA PHE A 101 12.44 -4.21 12.35
C PHE A 101 12.70 -4.19 13.86
N PHE A 102 12.61 -5.35 14.50
CA PHE A 102 13.12 -5.51 15.86
C PHE A 102 14.65 -5.56 15.86
N ASP A 103 15.25 -5.14 16.98
CA ASP A 103 16.69 -5.25 17.22
C ASP A 103 17.16 -6.71 17.10
N ASP A 104 18.43 -6.91 16.71
CA ASP A 104 18.98 -8.24 16.37
C ASP A 104 18.90 -9.28 17.51
N ASP A 105 18.88 -8.83 18.76
CA ASP A 105 18.78 -9.66 19.96
C ASP A 105 17.34 -9.87 20.46
N ASP A 106 16.34 -9.35 19.75
CA ASP A 106 14.94 -9.51 20.13
C ASP A 106 14.53 -10.99 20.09
N PRO A 107 13.88 -11.51 21.15
CA PRO A 107 13.52 -12.93 21.27
C PRO A 107 12.46 -13.39 20.25
N ARG A 108 11.80 -12.47 19.54
CA ARG A 108 10.82 -12.81 18.49
C ARG A 108 11.48 -13.20 17.17
N HIS A 109 12.76 -12.91 17.00
CA HIS A 109 13.49 -13.30 15.80
C HIS A 109 13.59 -14.82 15.67
N VAL A 110 13.28 -15.31 14.48
CA VAL A 110 13.50 -16.72 14.12
C VAL A 110 14.92 -16.84 13.58
N ARG A 111 15.77 -17.63 14.23
CA ARG A 111 17.16 -17.86 13.79
C ARG A 111 17.27 -19.14 12.97
N LEU A 112 18.03 -19.06 11.89
CA LEU A 112 18.37 -20.17 11.01
C LEU A 112 19.77 -20.68 11.38
N GLU A 113 19.83 -21.75 12.18
CA GLU A 113 21.09 -22.32 12.67
C GLU A 113 22.05 -22.71 11.52
N GLU A 114 21.51 -23.15 10.40
CA GLU A 114 22.27 -23.65 9.25
C GLU A 114 23.02 -22.57 8.44
N VAL A 115 22.69 -21.30 8.65
CA VAL A 115 23.35 -20.14 8.03
C VAL A 115 23.80 -19.11 9.06
N ASP A 116 23.64 -19.42 10.36
CA ASP A 116 23.93 -18.53 11.49
C ASP A 116 23.38 -17.11 11.28
N HIS A 117 22.11 -17.02 10.88
CA HIS A 117 21.46 -15.74 10.56
C HIS A 117 20.02 -15.69 11.07
N VAL A 118 19.56 -14.50 11.43
CA VAL A 118 18.14 -14.22 11.68
C VAL A 118 17.37 -14.23 10.36
N ASN A 119 16.17 -14.78 10.35
CA ASN A 119 15.21 -14.65 9.25
C ASN A 119 14.49 -13.29 9.35
N TYR A 120 15.00 -12.30 8.63
CA TYR A 120 14.40 -10.97 8.54
C TYR A 120 13.27 -10.88 7.49
N GLU A 121 13.00 -11.96 6.76
CA GLU A 121 12.12 -11.95 5.58
C GLU A 121 10.67 -12.37 5.92
N ILE A 122 10.32 -12.38 7.22
CA ILE A 122 9.01 -12.77 7.75
C ILE A 122 8.40 -11.64 8.58
N LEU A 123 7.06 -11.56 8.61
CA LEU A 123 6.33 -10.53 9.36
C LEU A 123 6.69 -10.47 10.85
N SER A 124 7.03 -11.60 11.47
CA SER A 124 7.38 -11.66 12.90
C SER A 124 8.72 -11.02 13.23
N ALA A 125 9.58 -10.75 12.24
CA ALA A 125 10.80 -9.97 12.42
C ALA A 125 10.53 -8.47 12.61
N LEU A 126 9.28 -8.03 12.41
CA LEU A 126 8.87 -6.63 12.46
C LEU A 126 7.81 -6.36 13.52
N ASN A 127 7.84 -5.14 14.06
CA ASN A 127 6.80 -4.56 14.89
C ASN A 127 5.58 -4.12 14.06
N MET A 128 4.91 -5.10 13.43
CA MET A 128 3.74 -4.86 12.60
C MET A 128 2.58 -4.25 13.38
N GLU A 129 2.46 -4.54 14.69
CA GLU A 129 1.45 -3.91 15.54
C GLU A 129 1.66 -2.39 15.62
N GLN A 130 2.91 -1.94 15.82
CA GLN A 130 3.24 -0.52 15.83
C GLN A 130 3.06 0.11 14.43
N MET A 131 3.47 -0.58 13.36
CA MET A 131 3.28 -0.09 12.00
C MET A 131 1.79 0.12 11.67
N GLU A 132 0.94 -0.87 11.98
CA GLU A 132 -0.50 -0.78 11.78
C GLU A 132 -1.13 0.36 12.59
N LYS A 133 -0.67 0.55 13.84
CA LYS A 133 -1.11 1.66 14.68
C LYS A 133 -0.72 3.02 14.10
N ASP A 134 0.50 3.17 13.59
CA ASP A 134 0.98 4.41 12.98
C ASP A 134 0.22 4.74 11.69
N VAL A 135 -0.07 3.73 10.88
CA VAL A 135 -0.93 3.87 9.69
C VAL A 135 -2.32 4.31 10.09
N VAL A 136 -2.97 3.63 11.04
CA VAL A 136 -4.32 3.99 11.50
C VAL A 136 -4.36 5.41 12.08
N THR A 137 -3.35 5.77 12.88
CA THR A 137 -3.23 7.12 13.46
C THR A 137 -3.10 8.15 12.35
N THR A 138 -2.22 7.91 11.37
CA THR A 138 -2.02 8.80 10.22
C THR A 138 -3.30 9.02 9.42
N LEU A 139 -4.09 7.95 9.20
CA LEU A 139 -5.36 8.03 8.46
C LEU A 139 -6.46 8.82 9.20
N GLN A 140 -6.32 9.01 10.52
CA GLN A 140 -7.24 9.79 11.34
C GLN A 140 -6.86 11.27 11.45
N GLU A 141 -5.67 11.66 10.98
CA GLU A 141 -5.23 13.05 11.03
C GLU A 141 -6.08 13.92 10.08
N ASP A 142 -6.59 15.03 10.61
CA ASP A 142 -7.40 16.01 9.86
C ASP A 142 -6.55 17.03 9.08
N GLN A 143 -5.23 17.00 9.22
CA GLN A 143 -4.37 18.03 8.69
C GLN A 143 -4.16 17.85 7.18
N PRO A 144 -4.47 18.87 6.36
CA PRO A 144 -4.01 18.90 4.99
C PRO A 144 -2.48 18.99 5.02
N ILE A 145 -1.80 17.99 4.48
CA ILE A 145 -0.35 18.02 4.28
C ILE A 145 -0.08 18.97 3.11
N LEU A 146 -0.18 20.26 3.38
CA LEU A 146 0.31 21.29 2.48
C LEU A 146 1.80 21.45 2.80
N GLY A 147 2.64 20.63 2.15
CA GLY A 147 4.03 21.00 1.93
C GLY A 147 4.08 22.44 1.40
N THR A 148 4.93 23.26 2.01
CA THR A 148 5.20 24.63 1.58
C THR A 148 5.64 24.64 0.12
N ASN A 149 5.25 25.69 -0.61
CA ASN A 149 5.58 25.89 -2.02
C ASN A 149 7.07 25.57 -2.30
N GLY A 150 7.35 24.52 -3.07
CA GLY A 150 8.73 24.18 -3.41
C GLY A 150 8.86 22.89 -4.21
N ASP A 151 9.51 23.03 -5.35
CA ASP A 151 10.10 22.03 -6.25
C ASP A 151 10.27 20.61 -5.65
N GLY A 152 9.65 19.61 -6.29
CA GLY A 152 9.91 18.15 -6.37
C GLY A 152 10.42 17.30 -5.17
N TYR A 153 11.18 17.87 -4.25
CA TYR A 153 11.92 17.20 -3.18
C TYR A 153 11.54 17.66 -1.76
N ASP A 154 10.69 18.68 -1.62
CA ASP A 154 10.16 19.14 -0.32
C ASP A 154 9.06 18.21 0.25
N ALA A 155 9.07 16.93 -0.15
CA ALA A 155 8.10 15.96 0.32
C ALA A 155 8.34 15.57 1.78
N PRO A 156 7.28 15.39 2.59
CA PRO A 156 7.44 14.93 3.96
C PRO A 156 8.22 13.62 4.00
N ASN A 157 9.31 13.60 4.76
CA ASN A 157 10.19 12.43 4.95
C ASN A 157 10.74 11.84 3.63
N PHE A 158 11.04 12.69 2.63
CA PHE A 158 11.68 12.25 1.39
C PHE A 158 13.06 11.62 1.65
N GLU A 159 13.26 10.39 1.15
CA GLU A 159 14.54 9.69 1.27
C GLU A 159 15.52 10.13 0.18
N THR A 160 16.69 10.64 0.56
CA THR A 160 17.68 11.21 -0.36
C THR A 160 18.63 10.18 -1.00
N SER A 161 18.58 8.92 -0.55
CA SER A 161 19.50 7.84 -0.97
C SER A 161 19.46 7.54 -2.48
N GLY A 162 18.38 7.90 -3.17
CA GLY A 162 18.20 7.70 -4.61
C GLY A 162 18.37 8.95 -5.47
N LYS A 163 18.67 10.12 -4.89
CA LYS A 163 18.57 11.42 -5.59
C LYS A 163 19.35 11.48 -6.91
N GLU A 164 20.59 11.01 -6.93
CA GLU A 164 21.43 11.03 -8.14
C GLU A 164 20.85 10.19 -9.28
N LEU A 165 20.27 9.03 -8.95
CA LEU A 165 19.57 8.20 -9.94
C LEU A 165 18.33 8.94 -10.46
N LEU A 166 17.55 9.56 -9.58
CA LEU A 166 16.31 10.26 -9.91
C LEU A 166 16.52 11.51 -10.76
N ASP A 167 17.63 12.24 -10.57
CA ASP A 167 17.99 13.42 -11.36
C ASP A 167 18.24 13.06 -12.85
N ASN A 168 18.57 11.80 -13.15
CA ASN A 168 18.81 11.32 -14.50
C ASN A 168 17.57 10.65 -15.14
N VAL A 169 16.50 10.42 -14.38
CA VAL A 169 15.27 9.81 -14.90
C VAL A 169 14.48 10.84 -15.71
N GLN A 170 14.12 10.47 -16.95
CA GLN A 170 13.31 11.32 -17.80
C GLN A 170 11.93 11.55 -17.18
N ASP A 171 11.50 12.80 -17.16
CA ASP A 171 10.17 13.13 -16.66
C ASP A 171 9.07 12.47 -17.51
N ILE A 172 8.06 11.90 -16.86
CA ILE A 172 6.96 11.22 -17.55
C ILE A 172 5.93 12.21 -18.15
N GLY A 173 6.06 13.52 -17.88
CA GLY A 173 5.20 14.57 -18.42
C GLY A 173 3.76 14.51 -17.93
N PHE A 174 3.51 13.85 -16.79
CA PHE A 174 2.18 13.67 -16.22
C PHE A 174 1.90 14.75 -15.17
N ASP A 175 1.03 15.70 -15.48
CA ASP A 175 0.64 16.76 -14.54
C ASP A 175 -0.32 16.25 -13.47
N THR A 176 0.16 16.24 -12.23
CA THR A 176 -0.59 15.82 -11.04
C THR A 176 -1.15 16.98 -10.22
N SER A 177 -0.95 18.23 -10.66
CA SER A 177 -1.31 19.44 -9.90
C SER A 177 -2.80 19.49 -9.52
N LYS A 178 -3.69 18.98 -10.37
CA LYS A 178 -5.14 18.86 -10.09
C LYS A 178 -5.49 17.98 -8.89
N TYR A 179 -4.58 17.10 -8.47
CA TYR A 179 -4.77 16.19 -7.32
C TYR A 179 -4.23 16.76 -6.00
N ARG A 180 -3.69 17.98 -5.98
CA ARG A 180 -2.98 18.56 -4.82
C ARG A 180 -3.77 18.59 -3.52
N LYS A 181 -5.10 18.59 -3.60
CA LYS A 181 -6.02 18.58 -2.44
C LYS A 181 -6.35 17.19 -1.92
N VAL A 182 -5.95 16.11 -2.60
CA VAL A 182 -6.13 14.74 -2.13
C VAL A 182 -4.96 14.40 -1.19
N PRO A 183 -5.19 14.14 0.11
CA PRO A 183 -4.12 13.70 1.01
C PRO A 183 -3.68 12.28 0.62
N ILE A 184 -2.37 12.03 0.58
CA ILE A 184 -1.82 10.74 0.13
C ILE A 184 -0.91 10.15 1.21
N LEU A 185 -1.12 8.87 1.51
CA LEU A 185 -0.21 8.05 2.32
C LEU A 185 0.36 6.94 1.45
N LEU A 186 1.68 6.84 1.38
CA LEU A 186 2.40 5.78 0.71
C LEU A 186 2.98 4.82 1.76
N LEU A 187 2.73 3.54 1.59
CA LEU A 187 3.30 2.46 2.39
C LEU A 187 4.31 1.72 1.51
N GLU A 188 5.57 1.66 1.93
CA GLU A 188 6.60 0.87 1.24
C GLU A 188 7.09 -0.26 2.14
N GLY A 189 7.23 -1.48 1.60
CA GLY A 189 7.88 -2.57 2.30
C GLY A 189 7.86 -3.87 1.53
N PHE A 190 8.62 -4.88 1.93
CA PHE A 190 8.70 -6.12 1.15
C PHE A 190 7.50 -7.07 1.36
N THR A 191 6.83 -6.98 2.52
CA THR A 191 5.75 -7.90 2.95
C THR A 191 4.51 -7.15 3.48
N ILE A 192 4.32 -5.87 3.14
CA ILE A 192 3.18 -5.07 3.66
C ILE A 192 1.80 -5.69 3.31
N PHE A 193 1.69 -6.40 2.19
CA PHE A 193 0.45 -7.08 1.78
C PHE A 193 0.18 -8.39 2.53
N GLY A 194 1.09 -8.80 3.42
CA GLY A 194 0.87 -9.91 4.35
C GLY A 194 0.00 -9.49 5.54
N SER A 195 -0.10 -8.20 5.85
CA SER A 195 -1.07 -7.67 6.82
C SER A 195 -2.42 -7.44 6.13
N GLU A 196 -3.46 -8.13 6.59
CA GLU A 196 -4.85 -7.89 6.12
C GLU A 196 -5.27 -6.43 6.37
N LEU A 197 -4.85 -5.83 7.48
CA LEU A 197 -5.21 -4.46 7.84
C LEU A 197 -4.61 -3.47 6.83
N LEU A 198 -3.30 -3.54 6.61
CA LEU A 198 -2.63 -2.65 5.66
C LEU A 198 -3.14 -2.88 4.24
N PHE A 199 -3.30 -4.15 3.84
CA PHE A 199 -3.86 -4.50 2.54
C PHE A 199 -5.24 -3.87 2.34
N ASP A 200 -6.15 -3.97 3.30
CA ASP A 200 -7.51 -3.42 3.21
C ASP A 200 -7.54 -1.88 3.17
N LYS A 201 -6.51 -1.21 3.72
CA LYS A 201 -6.41 0.26 3.69
C LYS A 201 -5.87 0.81 2.36
N CYS A 202 -5.06 0.05 1.62
CA CYS A 202 -4.54 0.48 0.33
C CYS A 202 -5.66 0.65 -0.72
N ASP A 203 -5.65 1.78 -1.43
CA ASP A 203 -6.50 2.01 -2.60
C ASP A 203 -5.81 1.49 -3.87
N ALA A 204 -4.53 1.82 -4.04
CA ALA A 204 -3.66 1.30 -5.09
C ALA A 204 -2.61 0.37 -4.49
N ARG A 205 -2.32 -0.75 -5.16
CA ARG A 205 -1.36 -1.76 -4.69
C ARG A 205 -0.44 -2.17 -5.83
N PHE A 206 0.84 -1.90 -5.68
CA PHE A 206 1.89 -2.24 -6.65
C PHE A 206 2.83 -3.27 -6.03
N PHE A 207 3.23 -4.27 -6.81
CA PHE A 207 4.16 -5.30 -6.38
C PHE A 207 5.27 -5.50 -7.41
N LEU A 208 6.53 -5.24 -7.05
CA LEU A 208 7.67 -5.48 -7.93
C LEU A 208 8.22 -6.90 -7.77
N THR A 209 8.37 -7.61 -8.88
CA THR A 209 8.94 -8.95 -8.97
C THR A 209 10.26 -8.95 -9.72
N LEU A 210 11.08 -9.95 -9.46
CA LEU A 210 12.24 -10.29 -10.27
C LEU A 210 12.28 -11.81 -10.39
N THR A 211 13.00 -12.33 -11.37
CA THR A 211 13.41 -13.73 -11.34
C THR A 211 14.36 -13.97 -10.16
N LYS A 212 14.48 -15.23 -9.71
CA LYS A 212 15.43 -15.62 -8.66
C LYS A 212 16.85 -15.13 -8.94
N GLN A 213 17.28 -15.30 -10.19
CA GLN A 213 18.62 -14.96 -10.64
C GLN A 213 18.87 -13.45 -10.58
N GLU A 214 17.96 -12.65 -11.15
CA GLU A 214 18.08 -11.18 -11.11
C GLU A 214 18.06 -10.63 -9.69
N CYS A 215 17.20 -11.20 -8.82
CA CYS A 215 17.14 -10.83 -7.42
C CYS A 215 18.45 -11.15 -6.69
N TYR A 216 18.98 -12.36 -6.87
CA TYR A 216 20.26 -12.78 -6.30
C TYR A 216 21.42 -11.86 -6.74
N GLU A 217 21.52 -11.56 -8.03
CA GLU A 217 22.55 -10.69 -8.58
C GLU A 217 22.49 -9.26 -8.04
N ARG A 218 21.28 -8.73 -7.80
CA ARG A 218 21.12 -7.41 -7.19
C ARG A 218 21.39 -7.43 -5.68
N ARG A 219 20.91 -8.46 -4.97
CA ARG A 219 21.09 -8.62 -3.51
C ARG A 219 22.56 -8.81 -3.15
N SER A 220 23.26 -9.68 -3.86
CA SER A 220 24.70 -9.95 -3.67
C SER A 220 25.60 -8.73 -3.84
N LYS A 221 25.16 -7.72 -4.61
CA LYS A 221 25.88 -6.45 -4.78
C LYS A 221 25.54 -5.42 -3.69
N ARG A 222 24.50 -5.65 -2.89
CA ARG A 222 24.05 -4.70 -1.87
C ARG A 222 24.80 -4.95 -0.56
N THR A 223 25.75 -4.07 -0.28
CA THR A 223 26.64 -4.15 0.90
C THR A 223 26.11 -3.42 2.13
N THR A 224 24.89 -2.88 2.06
CA THR A 224 24.33 -1.98 3.08
C THR A 224 23.47 -2.68 4.14
N TYR A 225 23.23 -3.99 4.01
CA TYR A 225 22.50 -4.75 5.03
C TYR A 225 23.36 -4.92 6.28
N ILE A 226 22.73 -4.71 7.44
CA ILE A 226 23.32 -4.89 8.76
C ILE A 226 22.35 -5.79 9.55
N PRO A 227 22.78 -6.98 10.00
CA PRO A 227 24.05 -7.63 9.65
C PRO A 227 24.14 -7.99 8.15
N PRO A 228 25.35 -8.15 7.58
CA PRO A 228 25.52 -8.61 6.20
C PRO A 228 25.02 -10.04 6.00
N ASP A 229 24.46 -10.33 4.82
CA ASP A 229 24.01 -11.68 4.44
C ASP A 229 25.14 -12.72 4.59
N THR A 230 24.85 -13.86 5.23
CA THR A 230 25.79 -15.00 5.36
C THR A 230 25.70 -15.96 4.17
N PRO A 231 26.72 -16.81 3.93
CA PRO A 231 26.70 -17.78 2.84
C PRO A 231 25.47 -18.72 2.90
N GLY A 232 24.73 -18.79 1.79
CA GLY A 232 23.52 -19.61 1.66
C GLY A 232 22.24 -18.97 2.21
N TYR A 233 22.31 -17.78 2.81
CA TYR A 233 21.13 -17.07 3.36
C TYR A 233 20.09 -16.77 2.28
N PHE A 234 20.51 -16.42 1.06
CA PHE A 234 19.59 -16.16 -0.03
C PHE A 234 18.76 -17.39 -0.42
N GLU A 235 19.42 -18.54 -0.61
CA GLU A 235 18.79 -19.77 -1.06
C GLU A 235 17.94 -20.43 0.00
N LYS A 236 18.36 -20.32 1.26
CA LYS A 236 17.73 -21.00 2.41
C LYS A 236 16.67 -20.15 3.11
N CYS A 237 16.77 -18.83 3.04
CA CYS A 237 15.86 -17.90 3.71
C CYS A 237 15.13 -16.99 2.71
N ILE A 238 15.86 -16.07 2.07
CA ILE A 238 15.26 -14.96 1.32
C ILE A 238 14.33 -15.46 0.22
N TRP A 239 14.82 -16.36 -0.64
CA TRP A 239 14.03 -16.80 -1.77
C TRP A 239 12.84 -17.69 -1.37
N PRO A 240 12.99 -18.68 -0.46
CA PRO A 240 11.84 -19.42 0.08
C PRO A 240 10.77 -18.53 0.70
N GLU A 241 11.14 -17.56 1.55
CA GLU A 241 10.18 -16.67 2.23
C GLU A 241 9.47 -15.74 1.24
N PHE A 242 10.21 -15.16 0.29
CA PHE A 242 9.61 -14.42 -0.81
C PHE A 242 8.62 -15.27 -1.61
N THR A 243 8.98 -16.52 -1.94
CA THR A 243 8.12 -17.41 -2.72
C THR A 243 6.83 -17.72 -1.95
N ALA A 244 6.94 -18.05 -0.67
CA ALA A 244 5.80 -18.31 0.20
C ALA A 244 4.88 -17.10 0.32
N HIS A 245 5.44 -15.90 0.49
CA HIS A 245 4.68 -14.65 0.51
C HIS A 245 3.97 -14.38 -0.82
N TYR A 246 4.69 -14.54 -1.94
CA TYR A 246 4.15 -14.31 -3.27
C TYR A 246 2.97 -15.25 -3.57
N GLU A 247 3.12 -16.54 -3.30
CA GLU A 247 2.07 -17.54 -3.54
C GLU A 247 0.83 -17.31 -2.67
N SER A 248 1.03 -16.96 -1.38
CA SER A 248 -0.06 -16.80 -0.42
C SER A 248 -0.81 -15.48 -0.56
N CYS A 249 -0.12 -14.37 -0.80
CA CYS A 249 -0.69 -13.03 -0.76
C CYS A 249 -0.89 -12.38 -2.15
N ILE A 250 -0.09 -12.77 -3.15
CA ILE A 250 0.10 -11.96 -4.37
C ILE A 250 -0.42 -12.64 -5.64
N ALA A 251 0.06 -13.84 -5.96
CA ALA A 251 -0.05 -14.46 -7.30
C ALA A 251 -1.48 -14.53 -7.87
N ASN A 252 -2.49 -14.63 -7.01
CA ASN A 252 -3.90 -14.77 -7.39
C ASN A 252 -4.78 -13.60 -6.93
N ASN A 253 -4.16 -12.44 -6.65
CA ASN A 253 -4.86 -11.27 -6.15
C ASN A 253 -5.03 -10.20 -7.24
N PRO A 254 -6.20 -10.12 -7.89
CA PRO A 254 -6.44 -9.16 -8.97
C PRO A 254 -6.48 -7.70 -8.49
N GLY A 255 -6.42 -7.45 -7.17
CA GLY A 255 -6.33 -6.11 -6.60
C GLY A 255 -4.90 -5.58 -6.49
N ILE A 256 -3.91 -6.31 -7.01
CA ILE A 256 -2.50 -5.94 -7.00
C ILE A 256 -2.00 -5.86 -8.44
N GLN A 257 -1.43 -4.71 -8.82
CA GLN A 257 -0.70 -4.55 -10.06
C GLN A 257 0.73 -5.07 -9.87
N VAL A 258 1.13 -6.06 -10.66
CA VAL A 258 2.45 -6.69 -10.56
C VAL A 258 3.34 -6.17 -11.68
N PHE A 259 4.49 -5.61 -11.31
CA PHE A 259 5.51 -5.14 -12.24
C PHE A 259 6.72 -6.06 -12.23
N ASN A 260 7.39 -6.18 -13.38
CA ASN A 260 8.74 -6.74 -13.44
C ASN A 260 9.74 -5.62 -13.11
N GLY A 261 10.61 -5.84 -12.13
CA GLY A 261 11.63 -4.90 -11.69
C GLY A 261 12.79 -4.69 -12.68
N THR A 262 12.76 -5.36 -13.84
CA THR A 262 13.63 -5.08 -14.99
C THR A 262 12.98 -4.21 -16.07
N THR A 263 11.66 -3.97 -15.96
CA THR A 263 10.97 -2.99 -16.82
C THR A 263 11.57 -1.60 -16.60
N PRO A 264 11.74 -0.78 -17.66
CA PRO A 264 12.22 0.60 -17.52
C PRO A 264 11.45 1.39 -16.46
N LEU A 265 12.17 2.12 -15.61
CA LEU A 265 11.62 2.82 -14.45
C LEU A 265 10.52 3.81 -14.87
N GLU A 266 10.72 4.53 -15.97
CA GLU A 266 9.76 5.50 -16.51
C GLU A 266 8.43 4.84 -16.89
N SER A 267 8.47 3.60 -17.39
CA SER A 267 7.25 2.87 -17.76
C SER A 267 6.48 2.43 -16.53
N VAL A 268 7.17 1.85 -15.54
CA VAL A 268 6.56 1.45 -14.25
C VAL A 268 6.00 2.67 -13.52
N TRP A 269 6.76 3.76 -13.50
CA TRP A 269 6.37 5.02 -12.87
C TRP A 269 5.12 5.61 -13.53
N LYS A 270 5.13 5.75 -14.87
CA LYS A 270 4.01 6.31 -15.62
C LYS A 270 2.72 5.49 -15.42
N GLU A 271 2.79 4.17 -15.57
CA GLU A 271 1.62 3.30 -15.39
C GLU A 271 1.08 3.39 -13.96
N SER A 272 1.97 3.42 -12.95
CA SER A 272 1.57 3.60 -11.56
C SER A 272 0.83 4.93 -11.34
N VAL A 273 1.35 6.03 -11.87
CA VAL A 273 0.74 7.37 -11.74
C VAL A 273 -0.62 7.42 -12.43
N GLU A 274 -0.75 6.85 -13.63
CA GLU A 274 -2.01 6.78 -14.38
C GLU A 274 -3.08 5.98 -13.61
N MET A 275 -2.71 4.85 -13.00
CA MET A 275 -3.61 4.05 -12.18
C MET A 275 -4.05 4.79 -10.91
N ILE A 276 -3.11 5.42 -10.19
CA ILE A 276 -3.39 6.23 -9.00
C ILE A 276 -4.33 7.38 -9.37
N ALA A 277 -4.04 8.10 -10.45
CA ALA A 277 -4.86 9.21 -10.96
C ALA A 277 -6.30 8.77 -11.25
N ALA A 278 -6.48 7.67 -11.98
CA ALA A 278 -7.80 7.14 -12.31
C ALA A 278 -8.59 6.71 -11.05
N ASP A 279 -7.92 6.18 -10.03
CA ASP A 279 -8.58 5.76 -8.79
C ASP A 279 -8.86 6.93 -7.84
N MET A 280 -8.01 7.96 -7.82
CA MET A 280 -8.32 9.23 -7.15
C MET A 280 -9.54 9.91 -7.77
N GLU A 281 -9.67 9.92 -9.09
CA GLU A 281 -10.85 10.47 -9.80
C GLU A 281 -12.15 9.78 -9.40
N LYS A 282 -12.09 8.48 -9.13
CA LYS A 282 -13.26 7.72 -8.65
C LYS A 282 -13.54 7.96 -7.17
N LYS A 283 -12.49 8.02 -6.33
CA LYS A 283 -12.63 8.07 -4.87
C LYS A 283 -12.84 9.48 -4.32
N PHE A 284 -12.23 10.49 -4.95
CA PHE A 284 -12.24 11.89 -4.49
C PHE A 284 -12.59 12.89 -5.59
N PRO A 285 -13.67 12.69 -6.38
CA PRO A 285 -14.03 13.59 -7.48
C PRO A 285 -14.22 15.05 -7.03
N GLN A 286 -14.65 15.27 -5.79
CA GLN A 286 -14.87 16.58 -5.18
C GLN A 286 -13.59 17.34 -4.81
N LEU A 287 -12.44 16.66 -4.75
CA LEU A 287 -11.16 17.26 -4.38
C LEU A 287 -10.28 17.57 -5.59
N ILE A 288 -10.70 17.18 -6.79
CA ILE A 288 -9.94 17.36 -8.02
C ILE A 288 -10.37 18.68 -8.67
N LEU A 289 -9.37 19.47 -9.08
CA LEU A 289 -9.55 20.81 -9.65
C LEU A 289 -9.50 20.81 -11.18
#